data_AF-A0A9N9XEQ6-F1
#
_entry.id   AF-A0A9N9XEQ6-F1
#
_cell.length_a   1.000
_cell.length_b   1.000
_cell.length_c   1.000
_cell.angle_alpha   90.00
_cell.angle_beta   90.00
_cell.angle_gamma   90.00
#
_symmetry.space_group_name_H-M   'P 1'
#
loop_
_entity.id
_entity.type
_entity.pdbx_description
1 polymer ?
#
loop_
_entity_poly.entity_id
_entity_poly.type
_entity_poly.pdbx_seq_one_letter_code
_entity_poly.pdbx_strand_id
1 'polypeptide(L)'
;MTNRIKDITHYGIQIPRSGKEGQSQVDRAYSVSNTRNPCKFIDKNPHNVQLYDDHSHSSRNELKQFKNTSELEVLNQKEKLHNALKGRVMLKTILADGKSTRRYSSSSSRSDISLDIDVGSSLHRFNIRAKEFNKVISAQKTKIIVISKEPIICKIEIDGISIEQVTKIKYLGTTLSHYGDMNKEVRDQYASETRPDTATTKRILETAEIRVLRRITGNTLRNRNRNEDIRRKYNVLCINEWTLNRKKNGITTYAE
;
A
#
# COMPACT_ATOMS: atom_id res chain seq x y z
N MET A 1 48.04 28.97 44.48
CA MET A 1 47.64 27.63 44.00
C MET A 1 47.07 27.77 42.61
N THR A 2 47.88 27.51 41.59
CA THR A 2 47.57 27.71 40.16
C THR A 2 47.21 26.36 39.53
N ASN A 3 45.96 26.20 39.12
CA ASN A 3 45.50 24.97 38.47
C ASN A 3 45.82 25.01 36.97
N ARG A 4 46.71 24.09 36.57
CA ARG A 4 47.07 23.76 35.19
C ARG A 4 45.88 23.14 34.45
N ILE A 5 45.44 23.81 33.40
CA ILE A 5 44.59 23.26 32.34
C ILE A 5 45.48 22.29 31.53
N LYS A 6 45.03 21.04 31.38
CA LYS A 6 45.68 20.05 30.50
C LYS A 6 44.94 20.01 29.18
N ASP A 7 45.73 20.12 28.12
CA ASP A 7 45.33 20.08 26.71
C ASP A 7 44.63 18.77 26.34
N ILE A 8 43.52 18.90 25.61
CA ILE A 8 42.78 17.79 25.00
C ILE A 8 43.30 17.63 23.57
N THR A 9 43.84 16.45 23.30
CA THR A 9 44.42 16.03 22.02
C THR A 9 43.37 15.88 20.92
N HIS A 10 43.69 16.41 19.74
CA HIS A 10 42.95 16.22 18.49
C HIS A 10 43.04 14.78 18.00
N TYR A 11 41.90 14.10 17.89
CA TYR A 11 41.77 12.87 17.10
C TYR A 11 41.49 13.23 15.64
N GLY A 12 42.52 13.10 14.80
CA GLY A 12 42.40 13.18 13.34
C GLY A 12 41.72 11.92 12.79
N ILE A 13 40.55 12.08 12.19
CA ILE A 13 39.86 11.02 11.46
C ILE A 13 40.42 10.99 10.03
N GLN A 14 41.25 9.99 9.72
CA GLN A 14 41.69 9.68 8.36
C GLN A 14 40.53 9.03 7.58
N ILE A 15 40.09 9.68 6.52
CA ILE A 15 39.14 9.14 5.55
C ILE A 15 39.94 8.34 4.50
N PRO A 16 39.66 7.04 4.29
CA PRO A 16 40.31 6.28 3.23
C PRO A 16 39.75 6.68 1.85
N ARG A 17 40.65 7.10 0.95
CA ARG A 17 40.36 7.28 -0.47
C ARG A 17 40.19 5.92 -1.14
N SER A 18 38.96 5.55 -1.50
CA SER A 18 38.70 4.42 -2.38
C SER A 18 38.70 4.88 -3.84
N GLY A 19 39.88 4.84 -4.46
CA GLY A 19 39.98 4.72 -5.92
C GLY A 19 39.81 3.26 -6.31
N LYS A 20 38.99 2.99 -7.33
CA LYS A 20 39.11 1.84 -8.22
C LYS A 20 38.32 2.10 -9.51
N GLU A 21 39.08 2.51 -10.50
CA GLU A 21 38.79 2.32 -11.92
C GLU A 21 38.56 0.84 -12.21
N GLY A 22 37.67 0.52 -13.15
CA GLY A 22 37.36 -0.88 -13.46
C GLY A 22 36.34 -1.06 -14.56
N GLN A 23 36.81 -0.86 -15.80
CA GLN A 23 36.50 -1.69 -16.97
C GLN A 23 35.06 -1.74 -17.50
N SER A 24 34.88 -0.98 -18.59
CA SER A 24 34.02 -1.28 -19.74
C SER A 24 34.14 -2.74 -20.17
N GLN A 25 33.02 -3.45 -20.30
CA GLN A 25 32.96 -4.66 -21.12
C GLN A 25 31.54 -4.98 -21.65
N VAL A 26 31.48 -4.97 -22.99
CA VAL A 26 30.70 -5.77 -23.95
C VAL A 26 29.17 -5.69 -23.98
N ASP A 27 28.72 -5.03 -25.05
CA ASP A 27 27.43 -5.24 -25.71
C ASP A 27 27.21 -6.71 -26.06
N ARG A 28 26.23 -7.33 -25.41
CA ARG A 28 25.74 -8.66 -25.76
C ARG A 28 24.40 -8.50 -26.49
N ALA A 29 24.47 -8.46 -27.81
CA ALA A 29 23.29 -8.53 -28.66
C ALA A 29 22.61 -9.90 -28.49
N TYR A 30 21.40 -9.90 -27.93
CA TYR A 30 20.53 -11.09 -27.92
C TYR A 30 19.64 -11.05 -29.15
N SER A 31 19.92 -11.91 -30.13
CA SER A 31 18.99 -12.22 -31.22
C SER A 31 17.90 -13.14 -30.69
N VAL A 32 16.68 -12.60 -30.56
CA VAL A 32 15.47 -13.37 -30.20
C VAL A 32 14.84 -13.88 -31.50
N SER A 33 15.13 -15.14 -31.86
CA SER A 33 14.42 -15.83 -32.93
C SER A 33 13.05 -16.29 -32.41
N ASN A 34 12.00 -15.65 -32.93
CA ASN A 34 10.61 -15.91 -32.57
C ASN A 34 10.08 -17.10 -33.39
N THR A 35 10.22 -18.32 -32.88
CA THR A 35 9.59 -19.51 -33.46
C THR A 35 8.11 -19.55 -33.06
N ARG A 36 7.26 -18.88 -33.86
CA ARG A 36 5.80 -19.07 -33.81
C ARG A 36 5.48 -20.52 -34.18
N ASN A 37 5.13 -21.33 -33.19
CA ASN A 37 4.51 -22.63 -33.42
C ASN A 37 3.12 -22.42 -34.09
N PRO A 38 2.86 -23.02 -35.27
CA PRO A 38 1.55 -22.94 -35.89
C PRO A 38 0.53 -23.72 -35.05
N CYS A 39 -0.53 -23.03 -34.62
CA CYS A 39 -1.66 -23.63 -33.95
C CYS A 39 -2.37 -24.57 -34.93
N LYS A 40 -2.35 -25.87 -34.63
CA LYS A 40 -3.16 -26.86 -35.34
C LYS A 40 -4.64 -26.60 -35.02
N PHE A 41 -5.41 -26.30 -36.05
CA PHE A 41 -6.87 -26.34 -36.03
C PHE A 41 -7.30 -27.77 -35.71
N ILE A 42 -8.06 -27.96 -34.63
CA ILE A 42 -8.73 -29.22 -34.32
C ILE A 42 -10.16 -29.06 -34.84
N ASP A 43 -10.46 -29.73 -35.95
CA ASP A 43 -11.81 -29.86 -36.46
C ASP A 43 -12.67 -30.63 -35.44
N LYS A 44 -13.74 -29.98 -35.00
CA LYS A 44 -14.73 -30.57 -34.09
C LYS A 44 -15.64 -31.47 -34.92
N ASN A 45 -15.54 -32.77 -34.66
CA ASN A 45 -16.40 -33.82 -35.19
C ASN A 45 -17.87 -33.60 -34.75
N PRO A 46 -18.83 -33.41 -35.68
CA PRO A 46 -20.22 -33.05 -35.35
C PRO A 46 -21.14 -34.23 -34.95
N HIS A 47 -20.62 -35.45 -34.79
CA HIS A 47 -21.43 -36.63 -34.45
C HIS A 47 -21.10 -37.19 -33.07
N ASN A 48 -21.56 -36.52 -32.01
CA ASN A 48 -21.75 -37.19 -30.72
C ASN A 48 -22.95 -36.56 -29.99
N VAL A 49 -24.15 -36.96 -30.43
CA VAL A 49 -25.40 -36.66 -29.73
C VAL A 49 -25.52 -37.70 -28.61
N GLN A 50 -24.92 -37.40 -27.45
CA GLN A 50 -25.25 -38.11 -26.23
C GLN A 50 -26.62 -37.62 -25.73
N LEU A 51 -27.58 -38.54 -25.70
CA LEU A 51 -28.83 -38.39 -24.98
C LEU A 51 -28.51 -38.01 -23.52
N TYR A 52 -29.06 -36.89 -23.06
CA TYR A 52 -29.05 -36.52 -21.65
C TYR A 52 -30.25 -37.21 -20.97
N ASP A 53 -29.95 -38.10 -20.03
CA ASP A 53 -30.94 -38.64 -19.11
C ASP A 53 -31.46 -37.56 -18.16
N ASP A 54 -32.78 -37.51 -18.05
CA ASP A 54 -33.59 -36.48 -17.41
C ASP A 54 -33.62 -36.68 -15.88
N HIS A 55 -32.56 -36.24 -15.19
CA HIS A 55 -32.51 -36.18 -13.72
C HIS A 55 -32.90 -34.78 -13.20
N SER A 56 -34.15 -34.37 -13.43
CA SER A 56 -34.64 -32.99 -13.25
C SER A 56 -35.24 -32.64 -11.87
N HIS A 57 -35.01 -33.43 -10.81
CA HIS A 57 -35.60 -33.13 -9.49
C HIS A 57 -34.64 -32.75 -8.35
N SER A 58 -33.32 -32.93 -8.49
CA SER A 58 -32.35 -32.52 -7.43
C SER A 58 -31.88 -31.06 -7.55
N SER A 59 -31.91 -30.47 -8.76
CA SER A 59 -31.25 -29.19 -9.04
C SER A 59 -31.95 -27.94 -8.46
N ARG A 60 -33.25 -28.04 -8.15
CA ARG A 60 -34.03 -26.86 -7.72
C ARG A 60 -33.72 -26.40 -6.29
N ASN A 61 -33.24 -27.30 -5.43
CA ASN A 61 -32.87 -26.98 -4.04
C ASN A 61 -31.45 -26.41 -3.94
N GLU A 62 -30.52 -26.84 -4.81
CA GLU A 62 -29.15 -26.32 -4.84
C GLU A 62 -29.10 -24.86 -5.31
N LEU A 63 -29.89 -24.49 -6.33
CA LEU A 63 -30.00 -23.12 -6.82
C LEU A 63 -30.48 -22.13 -5.74
N LYS A 64 -31.35 -22.57 -4.82
CA LYS A 64 -31.79 -21.73 -3.68
C LYS A 64 -30.66 -21.49 -2.68
N GLN A 65 -29.77 -22.47 -2.46
CA GLN A 65 -28.63 -22.30 -1.57
C GLN A 65 -27.61 -21.32 -2.13
N PHE A 66 -27.29 -21.36 -3.43
CA PHE A 66 -26.39 -20.39 -4.05
C PHE A 66 -26.94 -18.96 -4.06
N LYS A 67 -28.25 -18.80 -4.19
CA LYS A 67 -28.88 -17.49 -4.11
C LYS A 67 -28.73 -16.90 -2.70
N ASN A 68 -29.02 -17.69 -1.67
CA ASN A 68 -28.94 -17.24 -0.29
C ASN A 68 -27.49 -16.93 0.17
N THR A 69 -26.49 -17.68 -0.29
CA THR A 69 -25.08 -17.39 0.04
C THR A 69 -24.59 -16.11 -0.64
N SER A 70 -25.02 -15.87 -1.88
CA SER A 70 -24.69 -14.63 -2.59
C SER A 70 -25.33 -13.40 -1.95
N GLU A 71 -26.57 -13.49 -1.46
CA GLU A 71 -27.25 -12.39 -0.78
C GLU A 71 -26.55 -12.02 0.55
N LEU A 72 -26.12 -13.02 1.34
CA LEU A 72 -25.39 -12.76 2.57
C LEU A 72 -24.03 -12.11 2.30
N GLU A 73 -23.33 -12.53 1.26
CA GLU A 73 -22.05 -11.94 0.87
C GLU A 73 -22.22 -10.48 0.39
N VAL A 74 -23.27 -10.19 -0.37
CA VAL A 74 -23.62 -8.83 -0.80
C VAL A 74 -23.94 -7.94 0.40
N LEU A 75 -24.68 -8.43 1.40
CA LEU A 75 -24.96 -7.68 2.63
C LEU A 75 -23.69 -7.38 3.43
N ASN A 76 -22.78 -8.35 3.54
CA ASN A 76 -21.49 -8.16 4.21
C ASN A 76 -20.61 -7.12 3.48
N GLN A 77 -20.59 -7.15 2.15
CA GLN A 77 -19.89 -6.12 1.36
C GLN A 77 -20.52 -4.74 1.51
N LYS A 78 -21.86 -4.65 1.53
CA LYS A 78 -22.61 -3.41 1.78
C LYS A 78 -22.28 -2.83 3.16
N GLU A 79 -22.22 -3.66 4.19
CA GLU A 79 -21.84 -3.25 5.54
C GLU A 79 -20.39 -2.74 5.60
N LYS A 80 -19.45 -3.44 4.96
CA LYS A 80 -18.06 -2.98 4.85
C LYS A 80 -17.94 -1.62 4.16
N LEU A 81 -18.68 -1.42 3.06
CA LEU A 81 -18.70 -0.14 2.35
C LEU A 81 -19.29 0.98 3.21
N HIS A 82 -20.39 0.70 3.92
CA HIS A 82 -21.01 1.65 4.84
C HIS A 82 -20.04 2.05 5.97
N ASN A 83 -19.34 1.09 6.57
CA ASN A 83 -18.34 1.35 7.61
C ASN A 83 -17.14 2.15 7.07
N ALA A 84 -16.70 1.88 5.84
CA ALA A 84 -15.64 2.65 5.19
C ALA A 84 -16.05 4.11 4.91
N LEU A 85 -17.28 4.32 4.41
CA LEU A 85 -17.82 5.66 4.19
C LEU A 85 -17.99 6.43 5.50
N LYS A 86 -18.49 5.78 6.55
CA LYS A 86 -18.62 6.36 7.89
C LYS A 86 -17.25 6.79 8.45
N GLY A 87 -16.24 5.92 8.32
CA GLY A 87 -14.86 6.26 8.70
C GLY A 87 -14.29 7.45 7.93
N ARG A 88 -14.56 7.55 6.62
CA ARG A 88 -14.12 8.69 5.79
C ARG A 88 -14.79 10.00 6.18
N VAL A 89 -16.11 10.00 6.40
CA VAL A 89 -16.84 11.19 6.87
C VAL A 89 -16.27 11.64 8.21
N MET A 90 -16.05 10.71 9.14
CA MET A 90 -15.49 11.03 10.44
C MET A 90 -14.08 11.64 10.37
N LEU A 91 -13.19 11.07 9.55
CA LEU A 91 -11.86 11.64 9.32
C LEU A 91 -11.95 13.05 8.72
N LYS A 92 -12.90 13.27 7.80
CA LYS A 92 -13.13 14.59 7.21
C LYS A 92 -13.59 15.59 8.26
N THR A 93 -14.46 15.20 9.20
CA THR A 93 -14.89 16.04 10.32
C THR A 93 -13.73 16.38 11.25
N ILE A 94 -12.92 15.39 11.66
CA ILE A 94 -11.75 15.63 12.54
C ILE A 94 -10.75 16.61 11.89
N LEU A 95 -10.51 16.45 10.58
CA LEU A 95 -9.62 17.33 9.83
C LEU A 95 -10.23 18.72 9.57
N ALA A 96 -11.56 18.82 9.48
CA ALA A 96 -12.27 20.08 9.29
C ALA A 96 -12.43 20.87 10.59
N ASP A 97 -12.65 20.21 11.73
CA ASP A 97 -12.77 20.85 13.04
C ASP A 97 -11.44 21.48 13.49
N GLY A 98 -10.30 20.97 12.99
CA GLY A 98 -9.00 21.64 13.12
C GLY A 98 -8.85 22.91 12.27
N LYS A 99 -9.71 23.10 11.25
CA LYS A 99 -9.83 24.34 10.48
C LYS A 99 -11.02 25.15 10.99
N SER A 100 -10.97 25.53 12.27
CA SER A 100 -11.87 26.56 12.79
C SER A 100 -11.78 27.76 11.83
N THR A 101 -12.93 28.10 11.24
CA THR A 101 -13.10 29.32 10.44
C THR A 101 -12.78 30.46 11.38
N ARG A 102 -11.53 30.93 11.30
CA ARG A 102 -11.04 32.11 11.99
C ARG A 102 -11.94 33.25 11.51
N ARG A 103 -13.01 33.51 12.24
CA ARG A 103 -13.77 34.74 12.11
C ARG A 103 -12.71 35.82 12.29
N TYR A 104 -12.46 36.56 11.22
CA TYR A 104 -11.57 37.71 11.21
C TYR A 104 -12.19 38.75 12.14
N SER A 105 -11.96 38.59 13.44
CA SER A 105 -12.10 39.66 14.40
C SER A 105 -10.85 40.53 14.24
N SER A 106 -11.02 41.61 13.49
CA SER A 106 -10.03 42.66 13.31
C SER A 106 -9.75 43.35 14.64
N SER A 107 -8.80 42.84 15.42
CA SER A 107 -8.10 43.67 16.41
C SER A 107 -6.68 43.13 16.63
N SER A 108 -5.75 44.02 16.33
CA SER A 108 -4.30 43.88 16.35
C SER A 108 -3.76 43.46 17.72
N SER A 109 -3.28 42.22 17.84
CA SER A 109 -2.10 41.89 18.64
C SER A 109 -1.50 40.58 18.12
N ARG A 110 -0.28 40.65 17.58
CA ARG A 110 0.57 39.50 17.25
C ARG A 110 0.85 38.70 18.53
N SER A 111 -0.03 37.79 18.88
CA SER A 111 0.29 36.70 19.80
C SER A 111 0.69 35.50 18.95
N ASP A 112 1.91 35.02 19.19
CA ASP A 112 2.48 33.82 18.60
C ASP A 112 1.43 32.71 18.52
N ILE A 113 1.21 32.23 17.30
CA ILE A 113 0.37 31.06 17.05
C ILE A 113 1.12 29.90 17.69
N SER A 114 0.82 29.61 18.95
CA SER A 114 1.19 28.38 19.64
C SER A 114 0.69 27.24 18.75
N LEU A 115 1.62 26.68 17.98
CA LEU A 115 1.48 25.46 17.20
C LEU A 115 1.52 24.23 18.13
N ASP A 116 1.11 24.40 19.40
CA ASP A 116 0.86 23.32 20.33
C ASP A 116 -0.49 22.67 19.97
N ILE A 117 -0.60 22.17 18.73
CA ILE A 117 -1.45 21.01 18.49
C ILE A 117 -0.78 19.91 19.29
N ASP A 118 -1.18 19.79 20.56
CA ASP A 118 -0.68 18.78 21.47
C ASP A 118 -0.86 17.41 20.78
N VAL A 119 0.27 16.87 20.33
CA VAL A 119 0.34 15.59 19.63
C VAL A 119 -0.28 14.50 20.50
N GLY A 120 -0.15 14.62 21.83
CA GLY A 120 -0.81 13.77 22.82
C GLY A 120 -2.33 13.83 22.68
N SER A 121 -2.93 15.03 22.69
CA SER A 121 -4.37 15.24 22.51
C SER A 121 -4.91 14.65 21.20
N SER A 122 -4.16 14.74 20.10
CA SER A 122 -4.59 14.17 18.81
C SER A 122 -4.55 12.64 18.81
N LEU A 123 -3.50 12.05 19.40
CA LEU A 123 -3.38 10.60 19.55
C LEU A 123 -4.44 10.02 20.50
N HIS A 124 -4.75 10.73 21.58
CA HIS A 124 -5.80 10.36 22.51
C HIS A 124 -7.19 10.35 21.84
N ARG A 125 -7.53 11.41 21.09
CA ARG A 125 -8.76 11.46 20.29
C ARG A 125 -8.86 10.33 19.28
N PHE A 126 -7.74 10.02 18.62
CA PHE A 126 -7.67 8.89 17.69
C PHE A 126 -7.92 7.55 18.41
N ASN A 127 -7.35 7.34 19.60
CA ASN A 127 -7.57 6.12 20.38
C ASN A 127 -9.03 5.95 20.82
N ILE A 128 -9.68 7.02 21.32
CA ILE A 128 -11.10 7.00 21.67
C ILE A 128 -11.93 6.52 20.48
N ARG A 129 -11.68 7.09 19.30
CA ARG A 129 -12.41 6.75 18.10
C ARG A 129 -12.08 5.38 17.53
N ALA A 130 -10.83 4.92 17.64
CA ALA A 130 -10.49 3.54 17.30
C ALA A 130 -11.32 2.54 18.14
N LYS A 131 -11.48 2.82 19.44
CA LYS A 131 -12.29 1.98 20.35
C LYS A 131 -13.77 1.97 19.96
N GLU A 132 -14.34 3.09 19.49
CA GLU A 132 -15.72 3.13 18.95
C GLU A 132 -15.94 2.15 17.78
N PHE A 133 -14.90 1.80 17.02
CA PHE A 133 -14.95 0.82 15.93
C PHE A 133 -14.44 -0.57 16.33
N ASN A 134 -14.38 -0.88 17.63
CA ASN A 134 -13.82 -2.12 18.16
C ASN A 134 -12.37 -2.37 17.68
N LYS A 135 -11.59 -1.29 17.53
CA LYS A 135 -10.14 -1.36 17.23
C LYS A 135 -9.35 -1.00 18.47
N VAL A 136 -8.36 -1.81 18.79
CA VAL A 136 -7.44 -1.61 19.92
C VAL A 136 -6.07 -1.23 19.38
N ILE A 137 -5.54 -0.09 19.83
CA ILE A 137 -4.19 0.36 19.49
C ILE A 137 -3.21 -0.35 20.43
N SER A 138 -2.23 -1.05 19.87
CA SER A 138 -1.19 -1.70 20.66
C SER A 138 -0.09 -0.69 21.01
N ALA A 139 0.01 -0.32 22.28
CA ALA A 139 1.06 0.59 22.76
C ALA A 139 2.47 0.05 22.44
N GLN A 140 2.71 -1.26 22.61
CA GLN A 140 4.00 -1.90 22.32
C GLN A 140 4.43 -1.82 20.85
N LYS A 141 3.47 -1.84 19.92
CA LYS A 141 3.75 -1.76 18.47
C LYS A 141 3.79 -0.32 17.96
N THR A 142 3.19 0.61 18.71
CA THR A 142 3.14 2.02 18.35
C THR A 142 4.47 2.66 18.73
N LYS A 143 5.06 3.41 17.81
CA LYS A 143 6.33 4.11 18.01
C LYS A 143 6.16 5.55 17.54
N ILE A 144 6.82 6.48 18.20
CA ILE A 144 6.73 7.91 17.86
C ILE A 144 8.06 8.37 17.28
N ILE A 145 7.98 9.15 16.20
CA ILE A 145 9.10 9.92 15.69
C ILE A 145 8.74 11.38 15.83
N VAL A 146 9.65 12.14 16.42
CA VAL A 146 9.62 13.60 16.40
C VAL A 146 10.52 14.04 15.26
N ILE A 147 10.13 15.03 14.46
CA ILE A 147 10.98 15.60 13.41
C ILE A 147 11.25 17.04 13.82
N SER A 148 12.49 17.32 14.22
CA SER A 148 12.90 18.63 14.71
C SER A 148 14.39 18.84 14.43
N LYS A 149 14.81 20.10 14.31
CA LYS A 149 16.25 20.43 14.12
C LYS A 149 17.07 20.10 15.36
N GLU A 150 16.46 20.28 16.52
CA GLU A 150 17.03 19.95 17.83
C GLU A 150 16.36 18.69 18.37
N PRO A 151 17.08 17.82 19.09
CA PRO A 151 16.50 16.61 19.66
C PRO A 151 15.50 16.96 20.77
N ILE A 152 14.21 16.77 20.49
CA ILE A 152 13.14 16.98 21.46
C ILE A 152 12.68 15.62 22.00
N ILE A 153 12.62 15.49 23.32
CA ILE A 153 12.08 14.30 24.00
C ILE A 153 10.61 14.56 24.31
N CYS A 154 9.72 13.75 23.74
CA CYS A 154 8.28 13.82 23.97
C CYS A 154 7.82 12.63 24.80
N LYS A 155 7.19 12.90 25.95
CA LYS A 155 6.50 11.88 26.74
C LYS A 155 5.04 11.84 26.30
N ILE A 156 4.68 10.79 25.57
CA ILE A 156 3.31 10.58 25.09
C ILE A 156 2.81 9.25 25.65
N GLU A 157 1.59 9.27 26.17
CA GLU A 157 0.96 8.13 26.81
C GLU A 157 -0.36 7.81 26.11
N ILE A 158 -0.62 6.52 25.89
CA ILE A 158 -1.94 6.00 25.49
C ILE A 158 -2.42 5.08 26.60
N ASP A 159 -3.60 5.38 27.15
CA ASP A 159 -4.22 4.58 28.23
C ASP A 159 -3.27 4.37 29.43
N GLY A 160 -2.49 5.41 29.78
CA GLY A 160 -1.50 5.37 30.86
C GLY A 160 -0.22 4.58 30.54
N ILE A 161 -0.06 4.09 29.31
CA ILE A 161 1.15 3.39 28.85
C ILE A 161 1.99 4.38 28.02
N SER A 162 3.23 4.60 28.44
CA SER A 162 4.18 5.43 27.71
C SER A 162 4.61 4.76 26.40
N ILE A 163 4.65 5.56 25.33
CA ILE A 163 5.04 5.09 24.00
C ILE A 163 6.52 5.35 23.76
N GLU A 164 7.19 4.38 23.16
CA GLU A 164 8.60 4.49 22.78
C GLU A 164 8.80 5.55 21.67
N GLN A 165 9.63 6.55 21.96
CA GLN A 165 10.14 7.46 20.95
C GLN A 165 11.37 6.84 20.27
N VAL A 166 11.31 6.70 18.94
CA VAL A 166 12.39 6.12 18.13
C VAL A 166 13.02 7.17 17.22
N THR A 167 14.29 6.97 16.88
CA THR A 167 15.03 7.87 15.98
C THR A 167 14.85 7.51 14.51
N LYS A 168 14.56 6.25 14.22
CA LYS A 168 14.36 5.72 12.87
C LYS A 168 13.21 4.71 12.86
N ILE A 169 12.34 4.78 11.87
CA ILE A 169 11.28 3.79 11.65
C ILE A 169 11.22 3.42 10.18
N LYS A 170 10.95 2.15 9.91
CA LYS A 170 10.65 1.71 8.55
C LYS A 170 9.15 1.80 8.33
N TYR A 171 8.73 2.60 7.36
CA TYR A 171 7.34 2.78 6.99
C TYR A 171 7.17 2.65 5.48
N LEU A 172 6.31 1.71 5.05
CA LEU A 172 6.01 1.44 3.63
C LEU A 172 7.24 1.22 2.73
N GLY A 173 8.32 0.65 3.29
CA GLY A 173 9.56 0.37 2.54
C GLY A 173 10.61 1.49 2.63
N THR A 174 10.24 2.68 3.07
CA THR A 174 11.15 3.81 3.31
C THR A 174 11.57 3.84 4.77
N THR A 175 12.82 4.23 5.04
CA THR A 175 13.27 4.49 6.42
C THR A 175 13.14 5.97 6.70
N LEU A 176 12.25 6.34 7.61
CA LEU A 176 12.10 7.71 8.10
C LEU A 176 13.07 7.92 9.26
N SER A 177 13.68 9.10 9.31
CA SER A 177 14.68 9.45 10.32
C SER A 177 14.36 10.78 10.99
N HIS A 178 14.69 10.88 12.29
CA HIS A 178 14.54 12.10 13.07
C HIS A 178 15.24 13.33 12.44
N TYR A 179 16.43 13.12 11.88
CA TYR A 179 17.29 14.19 11.35
C TYR A 179 16.84 14.77 10.00
N GLY A 180 15.75 14.25 9.41
CA GLY A 180 15.08 14.91 8.29
C GLY A 180 15.96 15.14 7.06
N ASP A 181 16.74 14.13 6.62
CA ASP A 181 17.27 14.15 5.25
C ASP A 181 16.12 13.88 4.27
N MET A 182 15.23 14.87 4.16
CA MET A 182 14.04 14.83 3.34
C MET A 182 14.40 14.53 1.88
N ASN A 183 15.55 14.99 1.40
CA ASN A 183 16.02 14.71 0.05
C ASN A 183 16.34 13.22 -0.14
N LYS A 184 16.98 12.58 0.85
CA LYS A 184 17.19 11.12 0.81
C LYS A 184 15.87 10.37 0.96
N GLU A 185 14.99 10.77 1.87
CA GLU A 185 13.70 10.10 2.09
C GLU A 185 12.79 10.18 0.86
N VAL A 186 12.70 11.36 0.23
CA VAL A 186 11.96 11.57 -1.03
C VAL A 186 12.58 10.75 -2.16
N ARG A 187 13.91 10.69 -2.28
CA ARG A 187 14.58 9.85 -3.28
C ARG A 187 14.35 8.37 -3.04
N ASP A 188 14.42 7.89 -1.82
CA ASP A 188 14.18 6.49 -1.46
C ASP A 188 12.72 6.12 -1.75
N GLN A 189 11.78 7.01 -1.42
CA GLN A 189 10.37 6.83 -1.75
C GLN A 189 10.17 6.80 -3.28
N TYR A 190 10.71 7.76 -4.01
CA TYR A 190 10.63 7.79 -5.47
C TYR A 190 11.26 6.53 -6.08
N ALA A 191 12.43 6.09 -5.61
CA ALA A 191 13.08 4.86 -6.08
C ALA A 191 12.24 3.61 -5.77
N SER A 192 11.51 3.59 -4.66
CA SER A 192 10.60 2.50 -4.32
C SER A 192 9.35 2.48 -5.20
N GLU A 193 8.79 3.65 -5.55
CA GLU A 193 7.60 3.80 -6.40
C GLU A 193 7.92 3.62 -7.89
N THR A 194 9.09 4.07 -8.32
CA THR A 194 9.54 4.01 -9.73
C THR A 194 10.32 2.75 -10.07
N ARG A 195 10.50 1.83 -9.12
CA ARG A 195 11.20 0.58 -9.38
C ARG A 195 10.54 -0.13 -10.58
N PRO A 196 11.29 -0.43 -11.65
CA PRO A 196 10.70 -1.04 -12.83
C PRO A 196 10.10 -2.39 -12.44
N ASP A 197 8.88 -2.64 -12.89
CA ASP A 197 8.20 -3.91 -12.66
C ASP A 197 8.99 -5.04 -13.31
N THR A 198 9.74 -5.79 -12.50
CA THR A 198 10.50 -6.94 -12.99
C THR A 198 9.56 -8.00 -13.55
N ALA A 199 10.03 -8.82 -14.49
CA ALA A 199 9.24 -9.94 -15.01
C ALA A 199 8.74 -10.87 -13.89
N THR A 200 9.51 -11.02 -12.82
CA THR A 200 9.13 -11.78 -11.61
C THR A 200 7.97 -11.13 -10.88
N THR A 201 8.02 -9.82 -10.60
CA THR A 201 6.91 -9.09 -9.95
C THR A 201 5.63 -9.17 -10.79
N LYS A 202 5.74 -8.99 -12.11
CA LYS A 202 4.61 -9.13 -13.04
C LYS A 202 3.94 -10.50 -12.95
N ARG A 203 4.72 -11.58 -12.93
CA ARG A 203 4.21 -12.94 -12.76
C ARG A 203 3.55 -13.17 -11.40
N ILE A 204 4.13 -12.62 -10.32
CA ILE A 204 3.56 -12.72 -8.98
C ILE A 204 2.19 -12.03 -8.93
N LEU A 205 2.07 -10.84 -9.52
CA LEU A 205 0.82 -10.09 -9.61
C LEU A 205 -0.23 -10.85 -10.43
N GLU A 206 0.12 -11.36 -11.61
CA GLU A 206 -0.79 -12.17 -12.45
C GLU A 206 -1.25 -13.44 -11.72
N THR A 207 -0.34 -14.11 -11.00
CA THR A 207 -0.66 -15.31 -10.24
C THR A 207 -1.61 -14.99 -9.09
N ALA A 208 -1.37 -13.89 -8.37
CA ALA A 208 -2.25 -13.43 -7.30
C ALA A 208 -3.64 -13.05 -7.83
N GLU A 209 -3.71 -12.32 -8.94
CA GLU A 209 -4.94 -11.96 -9.65
C GLU A 209 -5.76 -13.21 -10.00
N ILE A 210 -5.17 -14.16 -10.72
CA ILE A 210 -5.84 -15.40 -11.14
C ILE A 210 -6.26 -16.25 -9.94
N ARG A 211 -5.46 -16.29 -8.87
CA ARG A 211 -5.81 -17.01 -7.64
C ARG A 211 -7.06 -16.42 -6.98
N VAL A 212 -7.19 -15.10 -6.93
CA VAL A 212 -8.39 -14.42 -6.41
C VAL A 212 -9.59 -14.68 -7.32
N LEU A 213 -9.44 -14.52 -8.64
CA LEU A 213 -10.52 -14.80 -9.60
C LEU A 213 -10.98 -16.27 -9.52
N ARG A 214 -10.06 -17.23 -9.41
CA ARG A 214 -10.42 -18.65 -9.24
C ARG A 214 -11.22 -18.90 -7.97
N ARG A 215 -10.86 -18.25 -6.85
CA ARG A 215 -11.59 -18.35 -5.59
C ARG A 215 -13.02 -17.78 -5.70
N ILE A 216 -13.18 -16.61 -6.30
CA ILE A 216 -14.49 -15.96 -6.49
C ILE A 216 -15.39 -16.82 -7.40
N THR A 217 -14.81 -17.43 -8.42
CA THR A 217 -15.55 -18.11 -9.48
C THR A 217 -15.79 -19.59 -9.23
N GLY A 218 -15.33 -20.12 -8.09
CA GLY A 218 -15.37 -21.55 -7.77
C GLY A 218 -14.51 -22.41 -8.71
N ASN A 219 -13.60 -21.81 -9.48
CA ASN A 219 -12.79 -22.55 -10.44
C ASN A 219 -11.56 -23.14 -9.79
N THR A 220 -11.46 -24.46 -9.80
CA THR A 220 -10.25 -25.16 -9.36
C THR A 220 -9.26 -25.37 -10.53
N LEU A 221 -8.06 -25.86 -10.25
CA LEU A 221 -7.10 -26.28 -11.29
C LEU A 221 -7.63 -27.46 -12.13
N ARG A 222 -8.57 -28.26 -11.59
CA ARG A 222 -9.15 -29.42 -12.29
C ARG A 222 -10.09 -29.02 -13.42
N ASN A 223 -10.66 -27.82 -13.37
CA ASN A 223 -11.61 -27.34 -14.37
C ASN A 223 -10.96 -27.06 -15.74
N ARG A 224 -9.62 -27.09 -15.84
CA ARG A 224 -8.84 -26.84 -17.08
C ARG A 224 -9.16 -25.53 -17.81
N ASN A 225 -9.84 -24.59 -17.15
CA ASN A 225 -10.12 -23.26 -17.68
C ASN A 225 -8.84 -22.45 -17.79
N ARG A 226 -8.58 -21.88 -18.99
CA ARG A 226 -7.45 -20.98 -19.22
C ARG A 226 -7.67 -19.66 -18.49
N ASN A 227 -6.58 -18.98 -18.16
CA ASN A 227 -6.62 -17.75 -17.38
C ASN A 227 -7.29 -16.61 -18.16
N GLU A 228 -7.09 -16.57 -19.48
CA GLU A 228 -7.71 -15.60 -20.40
C GLU A 228 -9.22 -15.76 -20.45
N ASP A 229 -9.73 -17.01 -20.41
CA ASP A 229 -11.16 -17.29 -20.43
C ASP A 229 -11.84 -16.84 -19.14
N ILE A 230 -11.18 -17.05 -17.99
CA ILE A 230 -11.65 -16.56 -16.70
C ILE A 230 -11.73 -15.03 -16.73
N ARG A 231 -10.68 -14.35 -17.19
CA ARG A 231 -10.68 -12.87 -17.32
C ARG A 231 -11.78 -12.36 -18.23
N ARG A 232 -11.94 -12.96 -19.42
CA ARG A 232 -12.97 -12.59 -20.39
C ARG A 232 -14.38 -12.76 -19.84
N LYS A 233 -14.64 -13.87 -19.14
CA LYS A 233 -15.95 -14.15 -18.53
C LYS A 233 -16.40 -13.06 -17.55
N TYR A 234 -15.47 -12.45 -16.83
CA TYR A 234 -15.76 -11.41 -15.84
C TYR A 234 -15.37 -10.00 -16.29
N ASN A 235 -15.04 -9.81 -17.58
CA ASN A 235 -14.59 -8.55 -18.14
C ASN A 235 -13.45 -7.87 -17.32
N VAL A 236 -12.51 -8.69 -16.84
CA VAL A 236 -11.36 -8.23 -16.06
C VAL A 236 -10.16 -8.12 -16.99
N LEU A 237 -9.55 -6.93 -17.08
CA LEU A 237 -8.30 -6.72 -17.80
C LEU A 237 -7.14 -7.39 -17.05
N CYS A 238 -6.10 -7.79 -17.79
CA CYS A 238 -4.88 -8.29 -17.16
C CYS A 238 -4.29 -7.23 -16.24
N ILE A 239 -3.87 -7.60 -15.02
CA ILE A 239 -3.32 -6.65 -14.05
C ILE A 239 -2.12 -5.87 -14.60
N ASN A 240 -1.32 -6.49 -15.48
CA ASN A 240 -0.19 -5.85 -16.13
C ASN A 240 -0.61 -4.82 -17.20
N GLU A 241 -1.71 -5.07 -17.91
CA GLU A 241 -2.26 -4.07 -18.84
C GLU A 241 -2.85 -2.89 -18.08
N TRP A 242 -3.54 -3.16 -16.97
CA TRP A 242 -4.09 -2.12 -16.11
C TRP A 242 -3.00 -1.22 -15.50
N THR A 243 -1.91 -1.79 -14.99
CA THR A 243 -0.78 -1.01 -14.45
C THR A 243 -0.10 -0.16 -15.52
N LEU A 244 0.06 -0.70 -16.74
CA LEU A 244 0.61 0.06 -17.88
C LEU A 244 -0.31 1.20 -18.30
N ASN A 245 -1.62 0.98 -18.39
CA ASN A 245 -2.58 2.02 -18.74
C ASN A 245 -2.62 3.13 -17.68
N ARG A 246 -2.52 2.77 -16.40
CA ARG A 246 -2.43 3.76 -15.31
C ARG A 246 -1.17 4.60 -15.41
N LYS A 247 -0.01 4.01 -15.73
CA LYS A 247 1.24 4.76 -15.95
C LYS A 247 1.14 5.70 -17.14
N LYS A 248 0.54 5.26 -18.25
CA LYS A 248 0.32 6.10 -19.44
C LYS A 248 -0.60 7.30 -19.13
N ASN A 249 -1.74 7.05 -18.49
CA ASN A 249 -2.75 8.08 -18.21
C ASN A 249 -2.34 9.04 -17.08
N GLY A 250 -1.48 8.61 -16.15
CA GLY A 250 -0.97 9.47 -15.08
C GLY A 250 0.10 10.47 -15.55
N ILE A 251 0.75 10.21 -16.68
CA ILE A 251 1.74 11.13 -17.27
C ILE A 251 1.05 12.25 -18.06
N THR A 252 -0.10 11.97 -18.67
CA THR A 252 -0.82 12.94 -19.52
C THR A 252 -1.47 14.09 -18.74
N THR A 253 -1.70 13.96 -17.44
CA THR A 253 -2.38 14.98 -16.62
C THR A 253 -1.50 16.16 -16.17
N TYR A 254 -0.23 16.21 -16.54
CA TYR A 254 0.72 17.27 -16.13
C TYR A 254 1.40 17.99 -17.31
N ALA A 255 0.86 17.84 -18.52
CA ALA A 255 1.44 18.40 -19.74
C ALA A 255 0.63 19.58 -20.34
N GLU A 256 -0.36 20.11 -19.61
CA GLU A 256 -1.12 21.32 -19.94
C GLU A 256 -0.86 22.42 -18.91
#